data_AF-A0A8I1IKU1-F1
#
_entry.id   AF-A0A8I1IKU1-F1
#
_cell.length_a   1.000
_cell.length_b   1.000
_cell.length_c   1.000
_cell.angle_alpha   90.00
_cell.angle_beta   90.00
_cell.angle_gamma   90.00
#
_symmetry.space_group_name_H-M   'P 1'
#
loop_
_entity.id
_entity.type
_entity.pdbx_description
1 polymer ?
#
loop_
_entity_poly.entity_id
_entity_poly.type
_entity_poly.pdbx_seq_one_letter_code
_entity_poly.pdbx_strand_id
1 'polypeptide(L)'
;MVTALRWALGGLLAAGLIALLFSFAGRWHPAADTLAVFRPGVALACLPFVALLGRRHWLFWPGLALVLAVLAIRAWDDRPGRGPAPGFTVYQKNMYFGMQDHAPLARDIRAAAPDFVTLQEVTHENAVLLGDLSDILPSQHVCPFAAVGAVAVASRFPAVSGATVCAEGDGLVAMQVETPEGPVWIVSIHLHLALAPWPGRPGRAAGPAARHA
;
A
#
# COMPACT_ATOMS: atom_id res chain seq x y z
N MET A 1 5.63 41.99 -16.14
CA MET A 1 4.66 40.92 -15.79
C MET A 1 5.11 39.52 -16.22
N VAL A 2 5.52 39.31 -17.48
CA VAL A 2 5.94 37.98 -18.00
C VAL A 2 7.09 37.35 -17.20
N THR A 3 8.10 38.13 -16.80
CA THR A 3 9.25 37.63 -16.02
C THR A 3 8.83 37.15 -14.63
N ALA A 4 7.99 37.91 -13.93
CA ALA A 4 7.50 37.56 -12.59
C ALA A 4 6.66 36.27 -12.61
N LEU A 5 5.79 36.11 -13.61
CA LEU A 5 5.01 34.88 -13.81
C LEU A 5 5.91 33.67 -14.07
N ARG A 6 6.95 33.82 -14.90
CA ARG A 6 7.91 32.73 -15.17
C ARG A 6 8.66 32.32 -13.91
N TRP A 7 9.06 33.26 -13.06
CA TRP A 7 9.69 32.94 -11.78
C TRP A 7 8.73 32.24 -10.81
N ALA A 8 7.46 32.68 -10.75
CA ALA A 8 6.45 32.02 -9.92
C ALA A 8 6.21 30.56 -10.36
N LEU A 9 6.04 30.32 -11.67
CA LEU A 9 5.92 28.97 -12.23
C LEU A 9 7.18 28.13 -11.98
N GLY A 10 8.36 28.75 -12.09
CA GLY A 10 9.65 28.12 -11.78
C GLY A 10 9.74 27.70 -10.32
N GLY A 11 9.27 28.54 -9.39
CA GLY A 11 9.22 28.23 -7.96
C GLY A 11 8.29 27.07 -7.64
N LEU A 12 7.09 27.04 -8.23
CA LEU A 12 6.15 25.94 -8.08
C LEU A 12 6.71 24.62 -8.62
N LEU A 13 7.33 24.65 -9.80
CA LEU A 13 8.01 23.47 -10.34
C LEU A 13 9.14 23.03 -9.42
N ALA A 14 10.02 23.95 -8.99
CA ALA A 14 11.13 23.61 -8.10
C ALA A 14 10.63 22.96 -6.80
N ALA A 15 9.56 23.47 -6.18
CA ALA A 15 8.96 22.87 -5.00
C ALA A 15 8.46 21.44 -5.28
N GLY A 16 7.78 21.22 -6.41
CA GLY A 16 7.34 19.88 -6.83
C GLY A 16 8.50 18.91 -7.07
N LEU A 17 9.57 19.36 -7.73
CA LEU A 17 10.77 18.54 -7.96
C LEU A 17 11.50 18.21 -6.65
N ILE A 18 11.60 19.17 -5.72
CA ILE A 18 12.16 18.95 -4.39
C ILE A 18 11.31 17.92 -3.63
N ALA A 19 9.99 18.02 -3.68
CA ALA A 19 9.08 17.04 -3.09
C ALA A 19 9.28 15.64 -3.70
N LEU A 20 9.41 15.54 -5.03
CA LEU A 20 9.72 14.27 -5.70
C LEU A 20 11.05 13.68 -5.24
N LEU A 21 12.12 14.46 -5.22
CA LEU A 21 13.43 13.99 -4.76
C LEU A 21 13.39 13.58 -3.28
N PHE A 22 12.79 14.41 -2.43
CA PHE A 22 12.64 14.12 -1.01
C PHE A 22 11.83 12.85 -0.77
N SER A 23 10.83 12.54 -1.61
CA SER A 23 10.04 11.33 -1.47
C SER A 23 10.86 10.03 -1.56
N PHE A 24 12.07 10.04 -2.13
CA PHE A 24 12.98 8.89 -2.15
C PHE A 24 13.81 8.75 -0.87
N ALA A 25 13.75 9.74 0.03
CA ALA A 25 14.50 9.77 1.27
C ALA A 25 13.81 9.04 2.43
N GLY A 26 12.85 8.15 2.16
CA GLY A 26 12.04 7.44 3.19
C GLY A 26 12.88 6.67 4.20
N ARG A 27 14.05 6.17 3.79
CA ARG A 27 15.03 5.54 4.68
C ARG A 27 15.54 6.47 5.79
N TRP A 28 15.62 7.78 5.53
CA TRP A 28 16.19 8.76 6.46
C TRP A 28 15.12 9.59 7.16
N HIS A 29 13.92 9.73 6.59
CA HIS A 29 12.87 10.55 7.17
C HIS A 29 11.46 9.94 6.96
N PRO A 30 10.65 9.75 8.02
CA PRO A 30 9.32 9.16 7.87
C PRO A 30 8.36 9.97 6.97
N ALA A 31 8.47 11.31 7.00
CA ALA A 31 7.71 12.17 6.09
C ALA A 31 8.01 11.91 4.60
N ALA A 32 9.26 11.55 4.27
CA ALA A 32 9.63 11.20 2.90
C ALA A 32 8.96 9.89 2.47
N ASP A 33 8.84 8.92 3.37
CA ASP A 33 8.11 7.67 3.12
C ASP A 33 6.62 7.91 2.91
N THR A 34 6.01 8.79 3.71
CA THR A 34 4.62 9.23 3.46
C THR A 34 4.47 9.92 2.10
N LEU A 35 5.43 10.77 1.72
CA LEU A 35 5.42 11.46 0.44
C LEU A 35 5.58 10.50 -0.75
N ALA A 36 6.18 9.31 -0.54
CA ALA A 36 6.38 8.30 -1.57
C ALA A 36 5.06 7.82 -2.19
N VAL A 37 3.98 7.75 -1.41
CA VAL A 37 2.64 7.36 -1.89
C VAL A 37 2.15 8.32 -2.98
N PHE A 38 2.47 9.61 -2.85
CA PHE A 38 1.98 10.68 -3.72
C PHE A 38 2.86 10.95 -4.95
N ARG A 39 3.97 10.22 -5.16
CA ARG A 39 4.89 10.47 -6.30
C ARG A 39 4.21 10.61 -7.66
N PRO A 40 3.26 9.73 -8.07
CA PRO A 40 2.61 9.86 -9.37
C PRO A 40 1.79 11.15 -9.46
N GLY A 41 1.04 11.49 -8.41
CA GLY A 41 0.24 12.72 -8.36
C GLY A 41 1.10 13.98 -8.44
N VAL A 42 2.19 14.03 -7.67
CA VAL A 42 3.14 15.17 -7.71
C VAL A 42 3.81 15.26 -9.07
N ALA A 43 4.24 14.13 -9.66
CA ALA A 43 4.85 14.10 -10.99
C ALA A 43 3.89 14.61 -12.08
N LEU A 44 2.64 14.15 -12.08
CA LEU A 44 1.60 14.62 -13.00
C LEU A 44 1.29 16.12 -12.80
N ALA A 45 1.23 16.59 -11.56
CA ALA A 45 1.04 18.01 -11.25
C ALA A 45 2.20 18.88 -11.75
N CYS A 46 3.42 18.35 -11.87
CA CYS A 46 4.58 19.08 -12.39
C CYS A 46 4.56 19.28 -13.92
N LEU A 47 3.92 18.39 -14.68
CA LEU A 47 3.87 18.44 -16.15
C LEU A 47 3.40 19.80 -16.74
N PRO A 48 2.27 20.40 -16.30
CA PRO A 48 1.85 21.70 -16.81
C PRO A 48 2.88 22.79 -16.55
N PHE A 49 3.56 22.79 -15.39
CA PHE A 49 4.59 23.80 -15.09
C PHE A 49 5.83 23.64 -15.97
N VAL A 50 6.26 22.40 -16.23
CA VAL A 50 7.33 22.11 -17.20
C VAL A 50 6.94 22.63 -18.59
N ALA A 51 5.73 22.33 -19.06
CA ALA A 51 5.25 22.77 -20.37
C ALA A 51 5.18 24.30 -20.49
N LEU A 52 4.63 24.98 -19.48
CA LEU A 52 4.44 26.44 -19.48
C LEU A 52 5.77 27.23 -19.39
N LEU A 53 6.78 26.71 -18.68
CA LEU A 53 8.11 27.34 -18.62
C LEU A 53 8.83 27.24 -19.97
N GLY A 54 8.62 26.13 -20.68
CA GLY A 54 9.17 25.83 -21.99
C GLY A 54 10.68 25.60 -21.99
N ARG A 55 11.20 25.06 -23.11
CA ARG A 55 12.60 24.62 -23.29
C ARG A 55 13.70 25.65 -22.99
N ARG A 56 13.37 26.94 -22.91
CA ARG A 56 14.34 28.01 -22.64
C ARG A 56 14.62 28.18 -21.14
N HIS A 57 13.76 27.66 -20.27
CA HIS A 57 13.95 27.73 -18.82
C HIS A 57 14.93 26.65 -18.34
N TRP A 58 15.81 26.98 -17.39
CA TRP A 58 16.85 26.07 -16.91
C TRP A 58 16.30 24.82 -16.20
N LEU A 59 15.13 24.93 -15.56
CA LEU A 59 14.43 23.79 -14.95
C LEU A 59 13.73 22.84 -15.94
N PHE A 60 13.61 23.20 -17.23
CA PHE A 60 12.79 22.44 -18.17
C PHE A 60 13.26 21.00 -18.33
N TRP A 61 14.50 20.80 -18.79
CA TRP A 61 15.07 19.47 -19.04
C TRP A 61 15.23 18.62 -17.78
N PRO A 62 15.82 19.11 -16.68
CA PRO A 62 15.93 18.30 -15.46
C PRO A 62 14.56 17.99 -14.86
N GLY A 63 13.62 18.94 -14.90
CA GLY A 63 12.25 18.72 -14.42
C GLY A 63 11.50 17.68 -15.24
N LEU A 64 11.56 17.79 -16.57
CA LEU A 64 10.97 16.81 -17.48
C LEU A 64 11.59 15.42 -17.26
N ALA A 65 12.92 15.33 -17.18
CA ALA A 65 13.61 14.06 -16.98
C ALA A 65 13.20 13.39 -15.67
N LEU A 66 13.14 14.13 -14.56
CA LEU A 66 12.73 13.57 -13.26
C LEU A 66 11.27 13.11 -13.27
N VAL A 67 10.37 13.93 -13.81
CA VAL A 67 8.94 13.58 -13.90
C VAL A 67 8.76 12.31 -14.74
N LEU A 68 9.39 12.24 -15.91
CA LEU A 68 9.31 11.06 -16.77
C LEU A 68 9.94 9.84 -16.13
N ALA A 69 11.07 9.98 -15.44
CA ALA A 69 11.71 8.87 -14.72
C ALA A 69 10.79 8.32 -13.63
N VAL A 70 10.17 9.18 -12.82
CA VAL A 70 9.22 8.76 -11.78
C VAL A 70 8.03 8.03 -12.39
N LEU A 71 7.43 8.56 -13.45
CA LEU A 71 6.29 7.93 -14.12
C LEU A 71 6.68 6.61 -14.79
N ALA A 72 7.87 6.53 -15.40
CA ALA A 72 8.37 5.32 -16.03
C ALA A 72 8.64 4.20 -15.03
N ILE A 73 9.25 4.52 -13.87
CA ILE A 73 9.45 3.55 -12.78
C ILE A 73 8.09 2.99 -12.33
N ARG A 74 7.08 3.85 -12.15
CA ARG A 74 5.74 3.41 -11.74
C ARG A 74 5.06 2.53 -12.78
N ALA A 75 5.10 2.94 -14.05
CA ALA A 75 4.58 2.11 -15.14
C ALA A 75 5.29 0.75 -15.24
N TRP A 76 6.58 0.69 -14.88
CA TRP A 76 7.33 -0.55 -14.83
C TRP A 76 6.94 -1.44 -13.65
N ASP A 77 6.71 -0.87 -12.47
CA ASP A 77 6.31 -1.62 -11.27
C ASP A 77 4.87 -2.17 -11.39
N ASP A 78 3.97 -1.41 -12.02
CA ASP A 78 2.55 -1.78 -12.19
C ASP A 78 2.29 -2.78 -13.33
N ARG A 79 3.34 -3.19 -14.06
CA ARG A 79 3.17 -4.11 -15.20
C ARG A 79 2.73 -5.49 -14.70
N PRO A 80 1.76 -6.15 -15.35
CA PRO A 80 1.39 -7.51 -15.01
C PRO A 80 2.59 -8.45 -15.15
N GLY A 81 3.06 -9.01 -14.04
CA GLY A 81 4.04 -10.09 -14.04
C GLY A 81 3.34 -11.44 -14.25
N ARG A 82 3.85 -12.27 -15.16
CA ARG A 82 3.52 -13.70 -15.16
C ARG A 82 4.57 -14.43 -14.33
N GLY A 83 4.19 -14.87 -13.13
CA GLY A 83 4.99 -15.83 -12.38
C GLY A 83 5.00 -17.18 -13.10
N PRO A 84 6.08 -17.98 -12.95
CA PRO A 84 6.05 -19.38 -13.39
C PRO A 84 5.02 -20.17 -12.57
N ALA A 85 4.32 -21.12 -13.20
CA ALA A 85 3.53 -22.14 -12.49
C ALA A 85 4.40 -23.40 -12.27
N PRO A 86 4.30 -24.12 -11.13
CA PRO A 86 3.24 -24.05 -10.11
C PRO A 86 3.66 -23.32 -8.83
N GLY A 87 2.71 -22.62 -8.21
CA GLY A 87 2.85 -21.97 -6.91
C GLY A 87 1.49 -21.47 -6.43
N PHE A 88 1.41 -21.02 -5.18
CA PHE A 88 0.17 -20.47 -4.62
C PHE A 88 -0.22 -19.13 -5.27
N THR A 89 -1.52 -18.88 -5.30
CA THR A 89 -2.13 -17.64 -5.76
C THR A 89 -2.60 -16.79 -4.59
N VAL A 90 -2.11 -15.55 -4.51
CA VAL A 90 -2.53 -14.57 -3.49
C VAL A 90 -3.32 -13.46 -4.15
N TYR A 91 -4.54 -13.22 -3.67
CA TYR A 91 -5.32 -12.04 -4.02
C TYR A 91 -5.20 -11.01 -2.89
N GLN A 92 -4.62 -9.85 -3.19
CA GLN A 92 -4.39 -8.78 -2.21
C GLN A 92 -5.18 -7.53 -2.58
N LYS A 93 -5.93 -6.97 -1.62
CA LYS A 93 -6.74 -5.77 -1.87
C LYS A 93 -6.94 -4.91 -0.62
N ASN A 94 -6.60 -3.63 -0.73
CA ASN A 94 -7.21 -2.62 0.12
C ASN A 94 -8.62 -2.34 -0.42
N MET A 95 -9.64 -2.57 0.40
CA MET A 95 -11.04 -2.51 0.00
C MET A 95 -11.56 -1.09 -0.18
N TYR A 96 -10.82 -0.09 0.28
CA TYR A 96 -11.30 1.27 0.51
C TYR A 96 -12.49 1.26 1.49
N PHE A 97 -12.29 1.77 2.71
CA PHE A 97 -13.30 1.77 3.79
C PHE A 97 -14.61 2.48 3.40
N GLY A 98 -14.57 3.34 2.37
CA GLY A 98 -15.75 4.04 1.83
C GLY A 98 -16.43 3.33 0.65
N MET A 99 -16.02 2.11 0.29
CA MET A 99 -16.69 1.33 -0.76
C MET A 99 -18.11 0.95 -0.33
N GLN A 100 -19.10 1.24 -1.18
CA GLN A 100 -20.51 0.97 -0.87
C GLN A 100 -21.00 -0.37 -1.42
N ASP A 101 -20.56 -0.75 -2.62
CA ASP A 101 -20.93 -2.02 -3.27
C ASP A 101 -19.71 -2.94 -3.38
N HIS A 102 -19.79 -4.07 -2.67
CA HIS A 102 -18.72 -5.08 -2.61
C HIS A 102 -18.98 -6.27 -3.54
N ALA A 103 -20.15 -6.34 -4.20
CA ALA A 103 -20.49 -7.44 -5.08
C ALA A 103 -19.55 -7.58 -6.28
N PRO A 104 -19.05 -6.50 -6.92
CA PRO A 104 -18.02 -6.60 -7.95
C PRO A 104 -16.73 -7.24 -7.43
N LEU A 105 -16.31 -6.88 -6.21
CA LEU A 105 -15.11 -7.42 -5.57
C LEU A 105 -15.29 -8.92 -5.25
N ALA A 106 -16.45 -9.32 -4.73
CA ALA A 106 -16.75 -10.73 -4.49
C ALA A 106 -16.69 -11.56 -5.78
N ARG A 107 -17.25 -11.04 -6.89
CA ARG A 107 -17.19 -11.70 -8.20
C ARG A 107 -15.76 -11.81 -8.72
N ASP A 108 -14.96 -10.77 -8.56
CA ASP A 108 -13.56 -10.75 -9.00
C ASP A 108 -12.72 -11.77 -8.23
N ILE A 109 -12.86 -11.83 -6.90
CA ILE A 109 -12.19 -12.84 -6.05
C ILE A 109 -12.58 -14.26 -6.47
N ARG A 110 -13.87 -14.52 -6.70
CA ARG A 110 -14.34 -15.83 -7.17
C ARG A 110 -13.79 -16.19 -8.54
N ALA A 111 -13.74 -15.23 -9.46
CA ALA A 111 -13.20 -15.44 -10.80
C ALA A 111 -11.68 -15.72 -10.79
N ALA A 112 -10.95 -15.06 -9.88
CA ALA A 112 -9.52 -15.31 -9.66
C ALA A 112 -9.24 -16.66 -8.99
N ALA A 113 -10.20 -17.20 -8.22
CA ALA A 113 -10.13 -18.46 -7.48
C ALA A 113 -8.82 -18.64 -6.68
N PRO A 114 -8.45 -17.66 -5.82
CA PRO A 114 -7.15 -17.65 -5.16
C PRO A 114 -7.02 -18.73 -4.07
N ASP A 115 -5.78 -19.12 -3.77
CA ASP A 115 -5.44 -19.91 -2.59
C ASP A 115 -5.64 -19.10 -1.31
N PHE A 116 -5.21 -17.84 -1.36
CA PHE A 116 -5.13 -16.93 -0.22
C PHE A 116 -5.68 -15.55 -0.58
N VAL A 117 -6.36 -14.91 0.36
CA VAL A 117 -6.81 -13.54 0.24
C VAL A 117 -6.26 -12.71 1.40
N THR A 118 -5.76 -11.51 1.09
CA THR A 118 -5.35 -10.52 2.09
C THR A 118 -6.12 -9.22 1.86
N LEU A 119 -6.86 -8.78 2.88
CA LEU A 119 -7.68 -7.57 2.81
C LEU A 119 -7.19 -6.51 3.80
N GLN A 120 -7.29 -5.25 3.39
CA GLN A 120 -7.10 -4.08 4.24
C GLN A 120 -8.35 -3.20 4.17
N GLU A 121 -8.56 -2.38 5.20
CA GLU A 121 -9.73 -1.49 5.35
C GLU A 121 -11.05 -2.27 5.46
N VAL A 122 -11.02 -3.36 6.24
CA VAL A 122 -12.20 -4.18 6.53
C VAL A 122 -13.03 -3.49 7.63
N THR A 123 -14.14 -2.86 7.25
CA THR A 123 -15.07 -2.20 8.17
C THR A 123 -16.16 -3.18 8.63
N HIS A 124 -17.00 -2.74 9.57
CA HIS A 124 -18.15 -3.55 9.98
C HIS A 124 -19.12 -3.77 8.81
N GLU A 125 -19.32 -2.75 7.97
CA GLU A 125 -20.22 -2.76 6.83
C GLU A 125 -19.73 -3.69 5.72
N ASN A 126 -18.42 -3.74 5.49
CA ASN A 126 -17.85 -4.53 4.40
C ASN A 126 -17.37 -5.94 4.81
N ALA A 127 -17.33 -6.24 6.11
CA ALA A 127 -16.99 -7.57 6.63
C ALA A 127 -17.94 -8.67 6.13
N VAL A 128 -19.15 -8.31 5.67
CA VAL A 128 -20.08 -9.23 5.00
C VAL A 128 -19.43 -9.96 3.82
N LEU A 129 -18.49 -9.31 3.12
CA LEU A 129 -17.75 -9.92 2.01
C LEU A 129 -17.02 -11.21 2.42
N LEU A 130 -16.45 -11.24 3.63
CA LEU A 130 -15.75 -12.42 4.13
C LEU A 130 -16.73 -13.57 4.40
N GLY A 131 -17.90 -13.26 4.96
CA GLY A 131 -18.99 -14.23 5.12
C GLY A 131 -19.46 -14.78 3.78
N ASP A 132 -19.64 -13.92 2.78
CA ASP A 132 -20.04 -14.30 1.42
C ASP A 132 -19.02 -15.19 0.73
N LEU A 133 -17.73 -15.14 1.11
CA LEU A 133 -16.66 -15.94 0.52
C LEU A 133 -16.32 -17.18 1.34
N SER A 134 -17.02 -17.44 2.44
CA SER A 134 -16.74 -18.55 3.36
C SER A 134 -16.88 -19.95 2.72
N ASP A 135 -17.64 -20.05 1.63
CA ASP A 135 -17.81 -21.27 0.83
C ASP A 135 -16.53 -21.68 0.09
N ILE A 136 -15.73 -20.71 -0.37
CA ILE A 136 -14.47 -20.95 -1.08
C ILE A 136 -13.22 -20.66 -0.23
N LEU A 137 -13.36 -19.89 0.85
CA LEU A 137 -12.30 -19.48 1.75
C LEU A 137 -12.72 -19.70 3.22
N PRO A 138 -12.86 -20.95 3.68
CA PRO A 138 -13.43 -21.26 4.99
C PRO A 138 -12.55 -20.84 6.19
N SER A 139 -11.22 -20.76 6.00
CA SER A 139 -10.32 -20.32 7.05
C SER A 139 -10.13 -18.81 6.97
N GLN A 140 -10.56 -18.07 7.98
CA GLN A 140 -10.54 -16.61 7.96
C GLN A 140 -10.12 -16.05 9.32
N HIS A 141 -9.40 -14.94 9.31
CA HIS A 141 -9.10 -14.18 10.51
C HIS A 141 -9.07 -12.67 10.23
N VAL A 142 -9.66 -11.91 11.15
CA VAL A 142 -9.77 -10.45 11.09
C VAL A 142 -9.12 -9.86 12.34
N CYS A 143 -8.27 -8.85 12.16
CA CYS A 143 -7.58 -8.18 13.25
C CYS A 143 -7.87 -6.67 13.23
N PRO A 144 -8.44 -6.11 14.30
CA PRO A 144 -8.71 -4.68 14.42
C PRO A 144 -7.46 -3.81 14.22
N PHE A 145 -7.62 -2.67 13.55
CA PHE A 145 -6.50 -1.79 13.22
C PHE A 145 -6.76 -0.33 13.58
N ALA A 146 -7.54 0.40 12.79
CA ALA A 146 -7.68 1.85 12.95
C ALA A 146 -9.08 2.30 12.54
N ALA A 147 -9.30 3.63 12.51
CA ALA A 147 -10.57 4.22 12.08
C ALA A 147 -10.97 3.81 10.64
N VAL A 148 -9.99 3.46 9.80
CA VAL A 148 -10.21 2.97 8.43
C VAL A 148 -10.58 1.49 8.36
N GLY A 149 -10.79 0.83 9.50
CA GLY A 149 -11.16 -0.59 9.59
C GLY A 149 -10.01 -1.48 10.04
N ALA A 150 -10.21 -2.78 9.83
CA ALA A 150 -9.35 -3.89 10.21
C ALA A 150 -8.51 -4.39 9.02
N VAL A 151 -7.63 -5.36 9.31
CA VAL A 151 -6.95 -6.18 8.31
C VAL A 151 -7.45 -7.63 8.40
N ALA A 152 -7.49 -8.35 7.28
CA ALA A 152 -7.94 -9.73 7.26
C ALA A 152 -7.07 -10.63 6.36
N VAL A 153 -7.04 -11.91 6.72
CA VAL A 153 -6.52 -13.02 5.92
C VAL A 153 -7.61 -14.06 5.75
N ALA A 154 -7.70 -14.66 4.56
CA ALA A 154 -8.59 -15.77 4.28
C ALA A 154 -7.90 -16.81 3.38
N SER A 155 -8.30 -18.07 3.49
CA SER A 155 -7.64 -19.19 2.81
C SER A 155 -8.62 -20.31 2.49
N ARG A 156 -8.40 -20.98 1.34
CA ARG A 156 -9.11 -22.21 0.99
C ARG A 156 -8.65 -23.43 1.80
N PHE A 157 -7.46 -23.33 2.39
CA PHE A 157 -6.82 -24.39 3.17
C PHE A 157 -7.19 -24.30 4.66
N PRO A 158 -7.20 -25.42 5.40
CA PRO A 158 -7.53 -25.41 6.82
C PRO A 158 -6.48 -24.66 7.64
N ALA A 159 -6.94 -23.83 8.57
CA ALA A 159 -6.08 -23.14 9.53
C ALA A 159 -5.44 -24.14 10.51
N VAL A 160 -4.17 -23.91 10.84
CA VAL A 160 -3.49 -24.61 11.92
C VAL A 160 -4.02 -24.08 13.25
N SER A 161 -4.52 -24.99 14.10
CA SER A 161 -5.12 -24.62 15.38
C SER A 161 -4.14 -23.84 16.26
N GLY A 162 -4.58 -22.69 16.78
CA GLY A 162 -3.77 -21.83 17.64
C GLY A 162 -2.64 -21.06 16.94
N ALA A 163 -2.44 -21.23 15.63
CA ALA A 163 -1.37 -20.58 14.87
C ALA A 163 -1.89 -19.32 14.14
N THR A 164 -2.34 -18.35 14.94
CA THR A 164 -2.81 -17.06 14.45
C THR A 164 -2.16 -15.93 15.25
N VAL A 165 -1.76 -14.87 14.55
CA VAL A 165 -1.17 -13.67 15.15
C VAL A 165 -2.03 -12.48 14.75
N CYS A 166 -2.53 -11.75 15.73
CA CYS A 166 -3.21 -10.47 15.54
C CYS A 166 -2.46 -9.41 16.35
N ALA A 167 -1.84 -8.47 15.64
CA ALA A 167 -1.22 -7.30 16.26
C ALA A 167 -2.24 -6.15 16.19
N GLU A 168 -3.15 -6.11 17.16
CA GLU A 168 -4.21 -5.10 17.23
C GLU A 168 -3.62 -3.69 17.23
N GLY A 169 -4.24 -2.81 16.45
CA GLY A 169 -3.75 -1.42 16.30
C GLY A 169 -2.54 -1.26 15.38
N ASP A 170 -1.81 -2.33 15.10
CA ASP A 170 -0.60 -2.33 14.27
C ASP A 170 -0.84 -2.67 12.80
N GLY A 171 -2.04 -3.17 12.49
CA GLY A 171 -2.46 -3.42 11.12
C GLY A 171 -1.78 -4.65 10.57
N LEU A 172 -1.49 -5.62 11.43
CA LEU A 172 -0.90 -6.89 11.03
C LEU A 172 -1.77 -8.03 11.55
N VAL A 173 -2.10 -8.92 10.61
CA VAL A 173 -2.70 -10.21 10.91
C VAL A 173 -1.96 -11.29 10.16
N ALA A 174 -1.75 -12.43 10.81
CA ALA A 174 -1.18 -13.60 10.19
C ALA A 174 -1.89 -14.87 10.64
N MET A 175 -2.03 -15.84 9.73
CA MET A 175 -2.62 -17.14 10.00
C MET A 175 -1.81 -18.21 9.29
N GLN A 176 -1.45 -19.27 10.01
CA GLN A 176 -0.83 -20.43 9.42
C GLN A 176 -1.90 -21.40 8.90
N VAL A 177 -1.68 -21.96 7.71
CA VAL A 177 -2.60 -22.92 7.07
C VAL A 177 -1.85 -24.13 6.55
N GLU A 178 -2.51 -25.28 6.53
CA GLU A 178 -1.94 -26.54 6.01
C GLU A 178 -2.17 -26.65 4.50
N THR A 179 -1.08 -26.61 3.72
CA THR A 179 -1.14 -26.73 2.26
C THR A 179 -0.56 -28.08 1.79
N PRO A 180 -0.75 -28.46 0.52
CA PRO A 180 -0.09 -29.64 -0.05
C PRO A 180 1.45 -29.59 0.00
N GLU A 181 2.04 -28.40 0.11
CA GLU A 181 3.49 -28.19 0.20
C GLU A 181 3.99 -28.07 1.65
N GLY A 182 3.09 -28.22 2.63
CA GLY A 182 3.35 -28.03 4.06
C GLY A 182 2.71 -26.75 4.62
N PRO A 183 2.96 -26.44 5.90
CA PRO A 183 2.33 -25.30 6.55
C PRO A 183 2.95 -23.98 6.08
N VAL A 184 2.11 -23.01 5.70
CA VAL A 184 2.54 -21.67 5.26
C VAL A 184 1.85 -20.58 6.06
N TRP A 185 2.54 -19.44 6.22
CA TRP A 185 1.97 -18.24 6.85
C TRP A 185 1.43 -17.29 5.79
N ILE A 186 0.17 -16.89 5.96
CA ILE A 186 -0.46 -15.81 5.19
C ILE A 186 -0.46 -14.59 6.08
N VAL A 187 0.00 -13.45 5.56
CA VAL A 187 0.13 -12.20 6.33
C VAL A 187 -0.56 -11.08 5.56
N SER A 188 -1.46 -10.34 6.22
CA SER A 188 -1.99 -9.07 5.72
C SER A 188 -1.44 -7.93 6.58
N ILE A 189 -0.95 -6.90 5.91
CA ILE A 189 -0.36 -5.72 6.54
C ILE A 189 -0.99 -4.43 5.99
N HIS A 190 -1.35 -3.51 6.89
CA HIS A 190 -1.78 -2.16 6.58
C HIS A 190 -0.99 -1.18 7.46
N LEU A 191 -0.11 -0.40 6.85
CA LEU A 191 0.77 0.50 7.56
C LEU A 191 0.08 1.84 7.81
N HIS A 192 0.32 2.42 8.98
CA HIS A 192 -0.05 3.80 9.22
C HIS A 192 0.83 4.76 8.44
N LEU A 193 0.24 5.87 8.00
CA LEU A 193 0.99 6.97 7.44
C LEU A 193 1.85 7.61 8.53
N ALA A 194 3.15 7.77 8.27
CA ALA A 194 4.08 8.30 9.25
C ALA A 194 3.80 9.77 9.67
N LEU A 195 2.99 10.49 8.90
CA LEU A 195 2.55 11.85 9.21
C LEU A 195 1.19 11.94 9.91
N ALA A 196 0.45 10.84 10.05
CA ALA A 196 -0.82 10.86 10.76
C ALA A 196 -0.55 11.06 12.27
N PRO A 197 -1.14 12.09 12.92
CA PRO A 197 -0.99 12.27 14.36
C PRO A 197 -1.65 11.08 15.07
N TRP A 198 -0.81 10.24 15.68
CA TRP A 198 -1.28 9.06 16.39
C TRP A 198 -1.64 9.39 17.84
N PRO A 199 -2.86 9.10 18.33
CA PRO A 199 -3.14 9.10 19.76
C PRO A 199 -2.66 7.76 20.36
N GLY A 200 -1.49 7.77 21.01
CA GLY A 200 -0.99 6.64 21.80
C GLY A 200 -0.08 5.63 21.09
N ARG A 201 1.22 5.95 21.02
CA ARG A 201 2.23 4.94 21.37
C ARG A 201 3.20 5.56 22.38
N PRO A 202 3.38 4.97 23.57
CA PRO A 202 4.61 5.15 24.32
C PRO A 202 5.77 4.79 23.40
N GLY A 203 6.82 5.60 23.39
CA GLY A 203 7.97 5.39 22.53
C GLY A 203 8.44 3.93 22.58
N ARG A 204 8.86 3.41 21.43
CA ARG A 204 9.79 2.28 21.37
C ARG A 204 11.02 2.68 22.20
N ALA A 205 10.99 2.40 23.50
CA ALA A 205 12.19 2.12 24.23
C ALA A 205 12.78 0.89 23.54
N ALA A 206 14.01 1.01 23.06
CA ALA A 206 14.83 -0.13 22.73
C ALA A 206 14.87 -1.05 23.97
N GLY A 207 14.06 -2.10 23.96
CA GLY A 207 14.10 -3.19 24.94
C GLY A 207 15.19 -4.18 24.54
N PRO A 208 15.93 -4.76 25.52
CA PRO A 208 17.21 -5.38 25.28
C PRO A 208 17.09 -6.68 24.49
N ALA A 209 18.14 -6.98 23.73
CA ALA A 209 18.36 -8.27 23.08
C ALA A 209 18.06 -9.42 24.07
N ALA A 210 17.04 -10.22 23.76
CA ALA A 210 16.75 -11.44 24.46
C ALA A 210 17.97 -12.36 24.33
N ARG A 211 18.65 -12.59 25.46
CA ARG A 211 19.67 -13.63 25.57
C ARG A 211 18.95 -14.97 25.59
N HIS A 212 19.40 -15.88 24.74
CA HIS A 212 19.06 -17.28 24.79
C HIS A 212 19.47 -17.88 26.15
N ALA A 213 18.56 -18.63 26.75
CA ALA A 213 18.83 -19.71 27.67
C ALA A 213 18.24 -20.99 27.06
#